data_AF-A0A0S8DR56-F1
#
_entry.id   AF-A0A0S8DR56-F1
#
_cell.length_a   1.000
_cell.length_b   1.000
_cell.length_c   1.000
_cell.angle_alpha   90.00
_cell.angle_beta   90.00
_cell.angle_gamma   90.00
#
_symmetry.space_group_name_H-M   'P 1'
#
loop_
_entity.id
_entity.type
_entity.pdbx_description
1 polymer ?
#
loop_
_entity_poly.entity_id
_entity_poly.type
_entity_poly.pdbx_seq_one_letter_code
_entity_poly.pdbx_strand_id
1 'polypeptide(L)' 'IKKVEFYKKYIVELDAEGEIKQVSKFIYDIQNSPQLLKVDKFLLGTKSAGTNLLKCHILVSKILVP' A
#
# COMPACT_ATOMS: atom_id res chain seq x y z
N ILE A 1 -9.34 2.83 35.47
CA ILE A 1 -8.09 2.22 34.95
C ILE A 1 -8.18 2.26 33.41
N LYS A 2 -7.31 2.97 32.70
CA LYS A 2 -7.32 3.02 31.23
C LYS A 2 -6.72 1.71 30.70
N LYS A 3 -7.47 0.96 29.88
CA LYS A 3 -6.94 -0.18 29.12
C LYS A 3 -5.95 0.37 28.09
N VAL A 4 -4.70 -0.04 28.18
CA VAL A 4 -3.70 0.18 27.12
C VAL A 4 -3.80 -1.04 26.20
N GLU A 5 -4.28 -0.83 24.97
CA GLU A 5 -4.29 -1.87 23.95
C GLU A 5 -2.91 -1.94 23.29
N PHE A 6 -2.25 -3.08 23.43
CA PHE A 6 -0.97 -3.34 22.78
C PHE A 6 -1.23 -3.91 21.39
N TYR A 7 -0.56 -3.35 20.38
CA TYR A 7 -0.55 -3.88 19.02
C TYR A 7 0.85 -3.83 18.44
N LYS A 8 1.14 -4.70 17.47
CA LYS A 8 2.34 -4.62 16.65
C LYS A 8 1.99 -3.96 15.32
N LYS A 9 2.77 -2.96 14.91
CA LYS A 9 2.67 -2.34 13.58
C LYS A 9 3.84 -2.79 12.72
N TYR A 10 3.53 -3.39 11.58
CA TYR A 10 4.50 -3.67 10.54
C TYR A 10 4.32 -2.65 9.43
N ILE A 11 5.41 -2.18 8.84
CA ILE A 11 5.41 -1.21 7.76
C ILE A 11 6.32 -1.75 6.66
N VAL A 12 5.82 -1.72 5.43
CA VAL A 12 6.55 -2.11 4.23
C VAL A 12 6.45 -0.98 3.22
N GLU A 13 7.59 -0.66 2.62
CA GLU A 13 7.73 0.31 1.56
C GLU A 13 8.00 -0.43 0.25
N LEU A 14 7.29 -0.05 -0.81
CA LEU A 14 7.29 -0.74 -2.09
C LEU A 14 7.52 0.26 -3.21
N ASP A 15 8.51 -0.01 -4.05
CA ASP A 15 8.64 0.60 -5.37
C ASP A 15 8.17 -0.40 -6.43
N ALA A 16 7.26 0.03 -7.28
CA ALA A 16 6.67 -0.82 -8.32
C ALA A 16 6.50 -0.07 -9.64
N GLU A 17 6.45 -0.82 -10.73
CA GLU A 17 6.13 -0.30 -12.06
C GLU A 17 5.01 -1.12 -12.69
N GLY A 18 4.10 -0.45 -13.39
CA GLY A 18 3.00 -1.14 -14.07
C GLY A 18 2.05 -0.18 -14.76
N GLU A 19 1.14 -0.74 -15.55
CA GLU A 19 0.06 0.04 -16.14
C GLU A 19 -0.98 0.43 -15.08
N ILE A 20 -1.72 1.50 -15.32
CA ILE A 20 -2.74 2.01 -14.39
C ILE A 20 -3.73 0.93 -13.94
N LYS A 21 -4.09 -0.01 -14.83
CA LYS A 21 -5.01 -1.12 -14.53
C LYS A 21 -4.42 -2.11 -13.54
N GLN A 22 -3.12 -2.37 -13.61
CA GLN A 22 -2.41 -3.28 -12.71
C GLN A 22 -2.21 -2.61 -11.33
N VAL A 23 -1.81 -1.35 -11.33
CA VAL A 23 -1.61 -0.55 -10.11
C VAL A 23 -2.93 -0.38 -9.35
N SER A 24 -4.01 0.00 -10.05
CA SER A 24 -5.32 0.16 -9.41
C SER A 24 -5.85 -1.15 -8.84
N LYS A 25 -5.67 -2.27 -9.56
CA LYS A 25 -6.00 -3.60 -9.05
C LYS A 25 -5.20 -3.92 -7.78
N PHE A 26 -3.90 -3.67 -7.77
CA PHE A 26 -3.05 -3.95 -6.60
C PHE A 26 -3.50 -3.16 -5.36
N ILE A 27 -3.78 -1.86 -5.52
CA ILE A 27 -4.28 -1.02 -4.42
C ILE A 27 -5.65 -1.52 -3.92
N TYR A 28 -6.55 -1.87 -4.85
CA TYR A 28 -7.85 -2.44 -4.49
C TYR A 28 -7.69 -3.75 -3.71
N ASP A 29 -6.82 -4.66 -4.17
CA ASP A 29 -6.58 -5.95 -3.52
C ASP A 29 -5.97 -5.76 -2.11
N ILE A 30 -5.13 -4.74 -1.88
CA ILE A 30 -4.64 -4.38 -0.53
C ILE A 30 -5.78 -3.88 0.35
N GLN A 31 -6.60 -2.95 -0.15
CA GLN A 31 -7.69 -2.34 0.62
C GLN A 31 -8.79 -3.33 0.99
N ASN A 32 -9.01 -4.35 0.15
CA ASN A 32 -9.99 -5.41 0.37
C ASN A 32 -9.36 -6.68 0.98
N SER A 33 -8.10 -6.61 1.40
CA SER A 33 -7.46 -7.74 2.06
C SER A 33 -8.22 -8.10 3.34
N PRO A 34 -8.42 -9.40 3.65
CA PRO A 34 -8.97 -9.83 4.93
C PRO A 34 -8.00 -9.53 6.09
N GLN A 35 -6.74 -9.19 5.79
CA GLN A 35 -5.78 -8.72 6.77
C GLN A 35 -5.97 -7.21 6.97
N LEU A 36 -5.75 -6.71 8.19
CA LEU A 36 -5.79 -5.28 8.53
C LEU A 36 -4.61 -4.51 7.90
N LEU A 37 -4.57 -4.46 6.57
CA LEU A 37 -3.63 -3.72 5.76
C LEU A 37 -4.17 -2.32 5.49
N LYS A 38 -3.28 -1.35 5.49
CA LYS A 38 -3.59 0.04 5.17
C LYS A 38 -2.53 0.59 4.23
N VAL A 39 -2.97 1.23 3.14
CA VAL A 39 -2.10 2.07 2.33
C VAL A 39 -1.95 3.42 3.05
N ASP A 40 -0.78 3.66 3.61
CA ASP A 40 -0.46 4.88 4.36
C ASP A 40 0.03 6.01 3.44
N LYS A 41 0.76 5.66 2.38
CA LYS A 41 1.20 6.61 1.34
C LYS A 41 1.12 5.94 -0.03
N PHE A 42 0.74 6.72 -1.03
CA PHE A 42 0.74 6.30 -2.42
C PHE A 42 1.18 7.47 -3.28
N LEU A 43 2.31 7.33 -3.97
CA LEU A 43 2.80 8.27 -4.96
C LEU A 43 2.82 7.57 -6.31
N LEU A 44 2.31 8.28 -7.32
CA LEU A 44 2.21 7.80 -8.68
C LEU A 44 2.91 8.80 -9.60
N GLY A 45 3.76 8.30 -10.48
CA GLY A 45 4.42 9.08 -11.51
C GLY A 45 4.46 8.32 -12.83
N THR A 46 4.71 9.03 -13.91
CA THR A 46 5.01 8.42 -15.22
C THR A 46 6.47 7.98 -15.25
N LYS A 47 6.76 6.77 -15.75
CA LYS A 47 8.15 6.31 -15.88
C LYS A 47 8.93 7.12 -16.91
N SER A 48 8.31 7.38 -18.06
CA SER A 48 8.86 8.20 -19.13
C SER A 48 7.74 8.69 -20.06
N ALA A 49 7.98 9.83 -20.73
CA ALA A 49 7.05 10.41 -21.68
C ALA A 49 6.74 9.42 -22.82
N GLY A 50 5.46 9.33 -23.22
CA GLY A 50 5.00 8.44 -24.29
C GLY A 50 4.82 6.98 -23.90
N THR A 51 5.01 6.62 -22.63
CA THR A 51 4.72 5.26 -22.12
C THR A 51 3.47 5.23 -21.25
N ASN A 52 2.78 4.09 -21.25
CA ASN A 52 1.66 3.83 -20.34
C ASN A 52 2.11 3.22 -19.00
N LEU A 53 3.42 3.19 -18.75
CA LEU A 53 4.00 2.63 -17.55
C LEU A 53 4.11 3.70 -16.47
N LEU A 54 3.56 3.38 -15.31
CA LEU A 54 3.60 4.21 -14.13
C LEU A 54 4.65 3.64 -13.17
N LYS A 55 5.37 4.54 -12.52
CA LYS A 55 6.18 4.23 -11.35
C LYS A 55 5.37 4.59 -10.11
N CYS A 56 5.34 3.68 -9.16
CA CYS A 56 4.55 3.77 -7.95
C CYS A 56 5.48 3.63 -6.75
N HIS A 57 5.23 4.43 -5.73
CA HIS A 57 5.85 4.28 -4.43
C HIS A 57 4.75 4.18 -3.37
N ILE A 58 4.73 3.07 -2.64
CA ILE A 58 3.61 2.68 -1.79
C ILE A 58 4.13 2.33 -0.40
N LEU A 59 3.54 2.95 0.62
CA LEU A 59 3.77 2.57 2.01
C LEU A 59 2.53 1.82 2.51
N VAL A 60 2.71 0.56 2.91
CA VAL A 60 1.64 -0.27 3.47
C VAL A 60 1.98 -0.59 4.91
N SER A 61 1.00 -0.46 5.80
CA SER A 61 1.11 -0.96 7.16
C SER A 61 0.11 -2.05 7.50
N LYS A 62 0.51 -2.91 8.43
CA LYS A 62 -0.32 -3.96 9.02
C LYS A 62 -0.35 -3.79 10.53
N ILE A 63 -1.55 -3.76 11.10
CA ILE A 63 -1.74 -3.81 12.55
C ILE A 63 -2.05 -5.26 12.94
N LEU A 64 -1.32 -5.77 13.92
CA LEU A 64 -1.56 -7.06 14.55
C LEU A 64 -1.94 -6.83 16.01
N VAL A 65 -3.20 -7.10 16.32
CA VAL A 65 -3.72 -7.12 17.69
C VAL A 65 -3.59 -8.56 18.22
N PRO A 66 -3.05 -8.78 19.43
CA PRO A 66 -2.94 -10.10 20.06
C PRO A 66 -4.29 -10.79 20.30
#